data_AF-A0AA38JQJ6-F1
#
_entry.id   AF-A0AA38JQJ6-F1
#
_cell.length_a   1.000
_cell.length_b   1.000
_cell.length_c   1.000
_cell.angle_alpha   90.00
_cell.angle_beta   90.00
_cell.angle_gamma   90.00
#
_symmetry.space_group_name_H-M   'P 1'
#
loop_
_entity.id
_entity.type
_entity.pdbx_description
1 polymer ?
#
loop_
_entity_poly.entity_id
_entity_poly.type
_entity_poly.pdbx_seq_one_letter_code
_entity_poly.pdbx_strand_id
1 'polypeptide(L)'
;MLMLETDAPWCSMTGAHASKAHLNTLPAPLNDLYFPPSVKPEKFVLGKSVKGRNEPCSIGGVAWVIHQLHPELPYEDIVEKVWENTVAVFGLDDLD
;
A
#
# COMPACT_ATOMS: atom_id res chain seq x y z
N MET A 1 11.46 -14.73 -2.95
CA MET A 1 11.54 -13.71 -1.89
C MET A 1 10.90 -12.45 -2.42
N LEU A 2 9.90 -11.90 -1.71
CA LEU A 2 9.14 -10.71 -2.11
C LEU A 2 9.18 -9.70 -0.97
N MET A 3 9.38 -8.43 -1.30
CA MET A 3 9.25 -7.28 -0.40
C MET A 3 8.34 -6.27 -1.07
N LEU A 4 7.70 -5.40 -0.28
CA LEU A 4 6.81 -4.36 -0.78
C LEU A 4 7.35 -2.98 -0.44
N GLU A 5 7.14 -2.04 -1.35
CA GLU A 5 7.45 -0.64 -1.17
C GLU A 5 6.44 0.22 -1.94
N THR A 6 6.38 1.51 -1.60
CA THR A 6 5.51 2.48 -2.28
C THR A 6 6.26 3.38 -3.25
N ASP A 7 7.59 3.49 -3.08
CA ASP A 7 8.43 4.49 -3.73
C ASP A 7 7.86 5.92 -3.61
N ALA A 8 7.20 6.22 -2.49
CA ALA A 8 6.63 7.54 -2.24
C ALA A 8 7.73 8.63 -2.29
N PRO A 9 7.49 9.77 -2.96
CA PRO A 9 6.20 10.30 -3.40
C PRO A 9 5.70 9.80 -4.78
N TRP A 10 6.43 8.90 -5.43
CA TRP A 10 6.17 8.40 -6.78
C TRP A 10 5.26 7.16 -6.76
N CYS A 11 5.14 6.51 -7.92
CA CYS A 11 4.48 5.21 -8.07
C CYS A 11 3.02 5.14 -7.55
N SER A 12 2.29 6.26 -7.62
CA SER A 12 0.87 6.30 -7.25
C SER A 12 0.04 5.30 -8.03
N MET A 13 -0.85 4.59 -7.35
CA MET A 13 -1.78 3.64 -7.95
C MET A 13 -2.99 4.38 -8.56
N THR A 14 -2.84 4.82 -9.81
CA THR A 14 -3.83 5.65 -10.49
C THR A 14 -4.95 4.85 -11.14
N GLY A 15 -6.05 5.53 -11.50
CA GLY A 15 -7.20 4.91 -12.17
C GLY A 15 -6.91 4.35 -13.57
N ALA A 16 -5.81 4.75 -14.20
CA ALA A 16 -5.42 4.26 -15.53
C ALA A 16 -4.61 2.95 -15.49
N HIS A 17 -4.13 2.54 -14.31
CA HIS A 17 -3.31 1.34 -14.17
C HIS A 17 -4.18 0.07 -14.09
N ALA A 18 -3.65 -1.06 -14.57
CA ALA A 18 -4.33 -2.36 -14.47
C ALA A 18 -4.62 -2.75 -13.01
N SER A 19 -3.78 -2.33 -12.06
CA SER A 19 -3.98 -2.52 -10.62
C SER A 19 -5.29 -1.92 -10.10
N LYS A 20 -5.89 -0.95 -10.81
CA LYS A 20 -7.15 -0.32 -10.41
C LYS A 20 -8.30 -1.32 -10.28
N ALA A 21 -8.36 -2.32 -11.16
CA ALA A 21 -9.42 -3.34 -11.10
C ALA A 21 -9.35 -4.13 -9.79
N HIS A 22 -8.15 -4.49 -9.34
CA HIS A 22 -7.90 -5.18 -8.08
C HIS A 22 -8.18 -4.28 -6.86
N LEU A 23 -7.85 -2.99 -6.93
CA LEU A 23 -8.12 -2.06 -5.83
C LEU A 23 -9.60 -1.76 -5.61
N ASN A 24 -10.43 -1.93 -6.63
CA ASN A 24 -11.87 -1.76 -6.50
C ASN A 24 -12.51 -2.89 -5.68
N THR A 25 -11.81 -3.99 -5.42
CA THR A 25 -12.28 -5.08 -4.55
C THR A 25 -11.84 -4.91 -3.09
N LEU A 26 -10.98 -3.91 -2.80
CA LEU A 26 -10.51 -3.62 -1.46
C LEU A 26 -11.70 -3.19 -0.56
N PRO A 27 -11.91 -3.84 0.60
CA PRO A 27 -12.97 -3.46 1.54
C PRO A 27 -12.89 -1.98 1.94
N ALA A 28 -14.04 -1.31 2.05
CA ALA A 28 -14.10 0.13 2.34
C ALA A 28 -13.28 0.56 3.58
N PRO A 29 -13.29 -0.17 4.71
CA PRO A 29 -12.46 0.21 5.86
C PRO A 29 -10.95 0.20 5.57
N LEU A 30 -10.47 -0.74 4.75
CA LEU A 30 -9.07 -0.81 4.35
C LEU A 30 -8.75 0.25 3.28
N ASN A 31 -9.71 0.53 2.40
CA ASN A 31 -9.57 1.58 1.40
C ASN A 31 -9.38 2.95 2.06
N ASP A 32 -10.22 3.29 3.04
CA ASP A 32 -10.13 4.54 3.81
C ASP A 32 -8.81 4.65 4.59
N LEU A 33 -8.29 3.52 5.09
CA LEU A 33 -7.02 3.46 5.80
C LEU A 33 -5.80 3.68 4.89
N TYR A 34 -5.77 3.03 3.73
CA TYR A 34 -4.61 3.06 2.81
C TYR A 34 -4.65 4.22 1.81
N PHE A 35 -5.84 4.75 1.51
CA PHE A 35 -6.06 5.85 0.57
C PHE A 35 -6.93 6.95 1.20
N PRO A 36 -6.46 7.61 2.27
CA PRO A 36 -7.23 8.63 2.95
C PRO A 36 -7.58 9.81 2.00
N PRO A 37 -8.64 10.57 2.31
CA PRO A 37 -9.07 11.69 1.47
C PRO A 37 -7.94 12.69 1.19
N SER A 38 -7.71 12.99 -0.09
CA SER A 38 -6.65 13.89 -0.52
C SER A 38 -7.15 15.29 -0.89
N VAL A 39 -6.32 16.30 -0.62
CA VAL A 39 -6.55 17.70 -1.02
C VAL A 39 -5.61 18.09 -2.16
N LYS A 40 -5.99 19.11 -2.94
CA LYS A 40 -5.06 19.69 -3.94
C LYS A 40 -3.84 20.29 -3.23
N PRO A 41 -2.64 20.28 -3.86
CA PRO A 41 -1.42 20.83 -3.26
C PRO A 41 -1.60 22.26 -2.72
N GLU A 42 -2.32 23.13 -3.45
CA GLU A 42 -2.54 24.53 -3.07
C GLU A 42 -3.50 24.70 -1.88
N LYS A 43 -4.15 23.62 -1.45
CA LYS A 43 -5.07 23.56 -0.30
C LYS A 43 -4.58 22.59 0.77
N PHE A 44 -3.26 22.42 0.87
CA PHE A 44 -2.66 21.54 1.87
C PHE A 44 -3.14 21.89 3.29
N VAL A 45 -3.51 20.85 4.04
CA VAL A 45 -3.85 20.92 5.46
C VAL A 45 -3.20 19.72 6.14
N LEU A 46 -2.58 19.94 7.30
CA LEU A 46 -1.99 18.87 8.09
C LEU A 46 -3.02 17.78 8.40
N GLY A 47 -2.60 16.51 8.30
CA GLY A 47 -3.48 15.36 8.52
C GLY A 47 -4.31 14.94 7.32
N LYS A 48 -4.11 15.55 6.14
CA LYS A 48 -4.69 15.08 4.87
C LYS A 48 -3.59 14.79 3.85
N SER A 49 -3.80 13.77 3.04
CA SER A 49 -2.89 13.44 1.95
C SER A 49 -3.02 14.44 0.80
N VAL A 50 -2.01 14.51 -0.07
CA VAL A 50 -1.96 15.46 -1.18
C VAL A 50 -2.19 14.76 -2.51
N LYS A 51 -3.12 15.27 -3.32
CA LYS A 51 -3.44 14.71 -4.64
C LYS A 51 -2.19 14.72 -5.53
N GLY A 52 -1.84 13.56 -6.06
CA GLY A 52 -0.65 13.38 -6.91
C GLY A 52 0.65 13.12 -6.16
N ARG A 53 0.62 12.99 -4.83
CA ARG A 53 1.75 12.60 -3.99
C ARG A 53 1.42 11.27 -3.32
N ASN A 54 2.15 10.21 -3.64
CA ASN A 54 1.99 8.93 -2.96
C ASN A 54 2.51 9.02 -1.51
N GLU A 55 2.01 8.15 -0.63
CA GLU A 55 2.39 8.15 0.78
C GLU A 55 2.64 6.72 1.27
N PRO A 56 3.53 6.50 2.27
CA PRO A 56 3.84 5.17 2.78
C PRO A 56 2.61 4.38 3.27
N CYS A 57 1.55 5.07 3.73
CA CYS A 57 0.30 4.43 4.15
C CYS A 57 -0.39 3.64 3.02
N SER A 58 -0.08 3.93 1.75
CA SER A 58 -0.64 3.20 0.61
C SER A 58 -0.07 1.79 0.42
N ILE A 59 0.92 1.38 1.21
CA ILE A 59 1.59 0.08 1.08
C ILE A 59 0.62 -1.09 1.23
N GLY A 60 -0.43 -0.95 2.05
CA GLY A 60 -1.48 -1.95 2.20
C GLY A 60 -2.26 -2.19 0.91
N GLY A 61 -2.39 -1.17 0.06
CA GLY A 61 -2.95 -1.30 -1.28
C GLY A 61 -2.04 -2.06 -2.24
N VAL A 62 -0.72 -1.89 -2.14
CA VAL A 62 0.25 -2.69 -2.92
C VAL A 62 0.12 -4.17 -2.54
N ALA A 63 0.10 -4.47 -1.23
CA ALA A 63 -0.13 -5.81 -0.72
C ALA A 63 -1.46 -6.40 -1.22
N TRP A 64 -2.52 -5.59 -1.28
CA TRP A 64 -3.83 -6.05 -1.75
C TRP A 64 -3.79 -6.45 -3.22
N VAL A 65 -3.13 -5.65 -4.05
CA VAL A 65 -2.95 -5.97 -5.47
C VAL A 65 -2.20 -7.29 -5.64
N ILE A 66 -1.13 -7.51 -4.87
CA ILE A 66 -0.39 -8.79 -4.89
C ILE A 66 -1.30 -9.95 -4.48
N HIS A 67 -2.08 -9.81 -3.41
CA HIS A 67 -3.06 -10.82 -3.01
C HIS A 67 -4.08 -11.14 -4.10
N GLN A 68 -4.61 -10.13 -4.79
CA GLN A 68 -5.54 -10.36 -5.89
C GLN A 68 -4.92 -11.04 -7.12
N LEU A 69 -3.59 -10.98 -7.27
CA LEU A 69 -2.85 -11.72 -8.30
C LEU A 69 -2.50 -13.16 -7.87
N HIS A 70 -2.62 -13.46 -6.57
CA HIS A 70 -2.37 -14.76 -5.95
C HIS A 70 -3.59 -15.21 -5.11
N PRO A 71 -4.74 -15.46 -5.76
CA PRO A 71 -6.00 -15.75 -5.07
C PRO A 71 -5.96 -17.05 -4.25
N GLU A 72 -4.97 -17.90 -4.45
CA GLU A 72 -4.71 -19.10 -3.66
C GLU A 72 -4.15 -18.81 -2.25
N LEU A 73 -3.65 -17.60 -2.01
CA LEU A 73 -3.08 -17.18 -0.73
C LEU A 73 -3.98 -16.16 -0.02
N PRO A 74 -4.25 -16.32 1.28
CA PRO A 74 -4.86 -15.27 2.10
C PRO A 74 -4.03 -13.98 2.07
N TYR A 75 -4.71 -12.84 2.28
CA TYR A 75 -4.05 -11.54 2.33
C TYR A 75 -3.06 -11.47 3.50
N GLU A 76 -3.45 -12.02 4.65
CA GLU A 76 -2.69 -12.07 5.89
C GLU A 76 -1.37 -12.84 5.69
N ASP A 77 -1.41 -14.01 5.05
CA ASP A 77 -0.23 -14.83 4.77
C ASP A 77 0.77 -14.08 3.87
N ILE A 78 0.30 -13.31 2.89
CA ILE A 78 1.16 -12.48 2.03
C ILE A 78 1.82 -11.37 2.85
N VAL A 79 1.05 -10.67 3.69
CA VAL A 79 1.56 -9.57 4.52
C VAL A 79 2.60 -10.08 5.52
N GLU A 80 2.30 -11.17 6.22
CA GLU A 80 3.22 -11.81 7.16
C GLU A 80 4.50 -12.24 6.45
N LYS A 81 4.38 -12.88 5.27
CA LYS A 81 5.57 -13.35 4.57
C LYS A 81 6.44 -12.21 4.03
N VAL A 82 5.83 -11.14 3.55
CA VAL A 82 6.54 -9.93 3.12
C VAL A 82 7.27 -9.29 4.30
N TRP A 83 6.59 -9.16 5.44
CA TRP A 83 7.17 -8.61 6.67
C TRP A 83 8.38 -9.41 7.13
N GLU A 84 8.25 -10.74 7.27
CA GLU A 84 9.36 -11.63 7.62
C GLU A 84 10.56 -11.47 6.69
N ASN A 85 10.31 -11.42 5.37
CA ASN A 85 11.38 -11.24 4.39
C ASN A 85 12.09 -9.89 4.60
N THR A 86 11.34 -8.81 4.80
CA THR A 86 11.89 -7.47 5.02
C THR A 86 12.70 -7.42 6.33
N VAL A 87 12.18 -7.96 7.43
CA VAL A 87 12.89 -8.03 8.71
C VAL A 87 14.20 -8.80 8.57
N ALA A 88 14.16 -10.00 7.97
CA ALA A 88 15.35 -10.83 7.82
C ALA A 88 16.41 -10.21 6.89
N VAL A 89 15.98 -9.54 5.81
CA VAL A 89 16.91 -8.92 4.85
C VAL A 89 17.60 -7.69 5.44
N PHE A 90 16.87 -6.88 6.21
CA PHE A 90 17.40 -5.64 6.78
C PHE A 90 17.91 -5.77 8.22
N GLY A 91 17.75 -6.93 8.86
CA GLY A 91 18.19 -7.18 10.24
C GLY A 91 17.42 -6.32 11.24
N LEU A 92 16.09 -6.33 11.16
CA LEU A 92 15.20 -5.46 11.96
C LEU A 92 14.70 -6.12 13.26
N ASP A 93 15.22 -7.29 13.59
CA ASP A 93 14.82 -8.17 14.69
C ASP A 93 14.99 -7.53 16.09
N ASP A 94 15.80 -6.47 16.22
CA ASP A 94 16.07 -5.75 17.47
C ASP A 94 15.29 -4.42 17.63
N LEU A 95 14.29 -4.14 16.78
CA LEU A 95 13.48 -2.92 16.85
C LEU A 95 12.22 -3.13 17.72
N ASP A 96 12.40 -3.17 19.03
CA ASP A 96 11.33 -3.01 20.05
C ASP A 96 11.20 -1.56 20.55
#